data_AF-A0A9E3IAU2-F1
#
_entry.id   AF-A0A9E3IAU2-F1
#
_cell.length_a   1.000
_cell.length_b   1.000
_cell.length_c   1.000
_cell.angle_alpha   90.00
_cell.angle_beta   90.00
_cell.angle_gamma   90.00
#
_symmetry.space_group_name_H-M   'P 1'
#
loop_
_entity.id
_entity.type
_entity.pdbx_description
1 polymer ?
#
loop_
_entity_poly.entity_id
_entity_poly.type
_entity_poly.pdbx_seq_one_letter_code
_entity_poly.pdbx_strand_id
1 'polypeptide(L)'
;MHADVLKFCRAELLADNYFHAVQEAVKSVANKMRTRTGLTDDGAALVDRVLAGYPPLLAINALSTASERSEQSGFANLVRGTFCMFRNPTAHEARIHWSMSKEDAEDLLSIVSLIHRRLDAAHMPARI
;
A
#
# COMPACT_ATOMS: atom_id res chain seq x y z
N MET A 1 1.59 4.14 14.69
CA MET A 1 2.10 3.87 13.32
C MET A 1 2.59 2.43 13.20
N HIS A 2 2.45 1.80 12.03
CA HIS A 2 2.85 0.40 11.81
C HIS A 2 4.38 0.22 11.75
N ALA A 3 4.90 -0.93 12.20
CA ALA A 3 6.34 -1.18 12.31
C ALA A 3 7.07 -1.11 10.96
N ASP A 4 6.45 -1.61 9.88
CA ASP A 4 7.03 -1.53 8.53
C ASP A 4 7.15 -0.08 8.03
N VAL A 5 6.21 0.79 8.39
CA VAL A 5 6.33 2.21 8.03
C VAL A 5 7.50 2.84 8.80
N LEU A 6 7.61 2.56 10.09
CA LEU A 6 8.74 3.04 10.88
C LEU A 6 10.08 2.50 10.36
N LYS A 7 10.14 1.26 9.86
CA LYS A 7 11.36 0.67 9.31
C LYS A 7 11.84 1.38 8.05
N PHE A 8 10.93 1.77 7.16
CA PHE A 8 11.26 2.36 5.86
C PHE A 8 11.38 3.88 5.88
N CYS A 9 10.79 4.58 6.86
CA CYS A 9 10.68 6.04 6.86
C CYS A 9 11.49 6.74 7.97
N ARG A 10 12.19 5.99 8.83
CA ARG A 10 12.79 6.55 10.06
C ARG A 10 13.80 7.66 9.79
N ALA A 11 14.60 7.53 8.75
CA ALA A 11 15.66 8.50 8.45
C ALA A 11 15.07 9.79 7.88
N GLU A 12 14.03 9.68 7.07
CA GLU A 12 13.38 10.76 6.34
C GLU A 12 12.49 11.59 7.26
N LEU A 13 11.77 10.95 8.18
CA LEU A 13 10.99 11.63 9.22
C LEU A 13 11.86 12.46 10.17
N LEU A 14 13.10 12.00 10.45
CA LEU A 14 14.06 12.73 11.27
C LEU A 14 14.72 13.90 10.53
N ALA A 15 14.60 13.94 9.20
CA ALA A 15 15.21 14.95 8.34
C ALA A 15 14.17 15.92 7.71
N ASP A 16 12.93 15.95 8.22
CA ASP A 16 11.79 16.72 7.67
C ASP A 16 11.56 16.49 6.16
N ASN A 17 11.94 15.33 5.65
CA ASN A 17 11.80 14.95 4.24
C ASN A 17 10.57 14.07 4.04
N TYR A 18 9.41 14.62 4.41
CA TYR A 18 8.12 13.93 4.46
C TYR A 18 7.73 13.23 3.16
N PHE A 19 8.07 13.86 2.03
CA PHE A 19 7.83 13.31 0.71
C PHE A 19 8.55 11.97 0.48
N HIS A 20 9.85 11.92 0.80
CA HIS A 20 10.60 10.67 0.71
C HIS A 20 10.09 9.65 1.73
N ALA A 21 9.74 10.08 2.93
CA ALA A 21 9.16 9.19 3.95
C ALA A 21 7.91 8.49 3.39
N VAL A 22 6.96 9.22 2.81
CA VAL A 22 5.75 8.63 2.23
C VAL A 22 6.07 7.70 1.05
N GLN A 23 7.00 8.06 0.17
CA GLN A 23 7.41 7.17 -0.92
C GLN A 23 7.97 5.83 -0.41
N GLU A 24 8.88 5.88 0.57
CA GLU A 24 9.44 4.66 1.17
C GLU A 24 8.38 3.84 1.90
N ALA A 25 7.41 4.50 2.54
CA ALA A 25 6.26 3.84 3.15
C ALA A 25 5.45 3.05 2.10
N VAL A 26 5.16 3.66 0.94
CA VAL A 26 4.40 2.99 -0.12
C VAL A 26 5.22 1.84 -0.75
N LYS A 27 6.52 2.02 -0.94
CA LYS A 27 7.42 0.93 -1.39
C LYS A 27 7.42 -0.25 -0.42
N SER A 28 7.30 0.00 0.88
CA SER A 28 7.23 -1.08 1.89
C SER A 28 5.99 -1.98 1.71
N VAL A 29 4.85 -1.42 1.29
CA VAL A 29 3.63 -2.20 0.97
C VAL A 29 3.87 -3.10 -0.23
N ALA A 30 4.51 -2.56 -1.28
CA ALA A 30 4.87 -3.33 -2.47
C ALA A 30 5.79 -4.50 -2.11
N ASN A 31 6.83 -4.21 -1.31
CA ASN A 31 7.77 -5.22 -0.83
C ASN A 31 7.07 -6.32 -0.01
N LYS A 32 6.13 -5.97 0.88
CA LYS A 32 5.35 -6.95 1.64
C LYS A 32 4.53 -7.85 0.72
N MET A 33 3.80 -7.28 -0.24
CA MET A 33 3.01 -8.06 -1.20
C MET A 33 3.87 -9.03 -2.00
N ARG A 34 5.03 -8.60 -2.51
CA ARG A 34 5.98 -9.48 -3.22
C ARG A 34 6.50 -10.58 -2.33
N THR A 35 6.95 -10.25 -1.13
CA THR A 35 7.48 -11.23 -0.17
C THR A 35 6.46 -12.29 0.17
N ARG A 36 5.18 -11.90 0.31
CA ARG A 36 4.10 -12.85 0.62
C ARG A 36 3.67 -13.70 -0.57
N THR A 37 3.76 -13.20 -1.81
CA THR A 37 3.17 -13.86 -2.99
C THR A 37 4.19 -14.43 -3.98
N GLY A 38 5.47 -14.08 -3.85
CA GLY A 38 6.52 -14.42 -4.81
C GLY A 38 6.46 -13.65 -6.13
N LEU A 39 5.53 -12.69 -6.27
CA LEU A 39 5.43 -11.88 -7.48
C LEU A 39 6.58 -10.87 -7.61
N THR A 40 6.92 -10.55 -8.85
CA THR A 40 7.94 -9.54 -9.20
C THR A 40 7.34 -8.31 -9.86
N ASP A 41 6.02 -8.27 -10.06
CA ASP A 41 5.31 -7.12 -10.62
C ASP A 41 5.48 -5.88 -9.73
N ASP A 42 5.04 -4.74 -10.24
CA ASP A 42 5.04 -3.50 -9.50
C ASP A 42 3.78 -2.67 -9.79
N GLY A 43 3.42 -1.76 -8.88
CA GLY A 43 2.41 -0.74 -9.16
C GLY A 43 1.00 -1.28 -9.13
N ALA A 44 0.13 -0.71 -9.95
CA ALA A 44 -1.24 -1.19 -10.12
C ALA A 44 -1.28 -2.67 -10.53
N ALA A 45 -0.37 -3.11 -11.41
CA ALA A 45 -0.31 -4.51 -11.85
C ALA A 45 -0.02 -5.48 -10.67
N LEU A 46 0.88 -5.10 -9.75
CA LEU A 46 1.11 -5.89 -8.53
C LEU A 46 -0.15 -5.94 -7.67
N VAL A 47 -0.80 -4.80 -7.45
CA VAL A 47 -2.02 -4.71 -6.64
C VAL A 47 -3.13 -5.59 -7.21
N ASP A 48 -3.39 -5.46 -8.52
CA ASP A 48 -4.47 -6.19 -9.17
C ASP A 48 -4.22 -7.70 -9.14
N ARG A 49 -2.98 -8.15 -9.37
CA ARG A 49 -2.65 -9.58 -9.25
C ARG A 49 -2.78 -10.11 -7.83
N VAL A 50 -2.47 -9.30 -6.81
CA VAL A 50 -2.45 -9.72 -5.41
C VAL A 50 -3.85 -9.71 -4.79
N LEU A 51 -4.60 -8.63 -5.00
CA LEU A 51 -5.82 -8.31 -4.24
C LEU A 51 -7.10 -8.36 -5.07
N ALA A 52 -7.03 -8.34 -6.40
CA ALA A 52 -8.21 -8.45 -7.26
C ALA A 52 -8.45 -9.89 -7.74
N GLY A 53 -9.58 -10.10 -8.41
CA GLY A 53 -10.02 -11.42 -8.89
C GLY A 53 -10.79 -12.23 -7.84
N TYR A 54 -11.25 -13.42 -8.23
CA TYR A 54 -11.99 -14.34 -7.37
C TYR A 54 -11.57 -15.79 -7.65
N PRO A 55 -10.84 -16.46 -6.73
CA PRO A 55 -10.29 -15.90 -5.49
C PRO A 55 -9.02 -15.05 -5.72
N PRO A 56 -8.79 -13.96 -4.96
CA PRO A 56 -7.55 -13.20 -5.02
C PRO A 56 -6.37 -14.01 -4.49
N LEU A 57 -5.13 -13.58 -4.74
CA LEU A 57 -3.95 -14.20 -4.11
C LEU A 57 -3.96 -14.01 -2.60
N LEU A 58 -4.29 -12.80 -2.13
CA LEU A 58 -4.45 -12.48 -0.72
C LEU A 58 -5.87 -11.98 -0.45
N ALA A 59 -6.60 -12.70 0.39
CA ALA A 59 -7.92 -12.33 0.88
C ALA A 59 -7.79 -11.67 2.26
N ILE A 60 -8.44 -10.53 2.45
CA ILE A 60 -8.43 -9.76 3.73
C ILE A 60 -9.57 -10.14 4.69
N ASN A 61 -10.46 -11.03 4.24
CA ASN A 61 -11.62 -11.56 4.95
C ASN A 61 -12.04 -12.90 4.28
N ALA A 62 -13.16 -13.49 4.72
CA ALA A 62 -13.59 -14.81 4.26
C ALA A 62 -14.23 -14.84 2.87
N LEU A 63 -14.53 -13.69 2.25
CA LEU A 63 -15.18 -13.56 0.93
C LEU A 63 -16.55 -14.29 0.81
N SER A 64 -17.18 -14.63 1.93
CA SER A 64 -18.40 -15.46 1.97
C SER A 64 -19.63 -14.64 1.59
N THR A 65 -19.68 -13.40 2.03
CA THR A 65 -20.81 -12.49 1.78
C THR A 65 -20.54 -11.49 0.66
N ALA A 66 -21.60 -10.91 0.10
CA ALA A 66 -21.46 -9.82 -0.88
C ALA A 66 -20.72 -8.61 -0.27
N SER A 67 -20.97 -8.32 1.00
CA SER A 67 -20.28 -7.24 1.73
C SER A 67 -18.78 -7.50 1.84
N GLU A 68 -18.36 -8.72 2.18
CA GLU A 68 -16.94 -9.07 2.27
C GLU A 68 -16.23 -8.99 0.91
N ARG A 69 -16.90 -9.42 -0.17
CA ARG A 69 -16.36 -9.29 -1.55
C ARG A 69 -16.24 -7.82 -1.97
N SER A 70 -17.22 -6.99 -1.61
CA SER A 70 -17.18 -5.55 -1.83
C SER A 70 -16.06 -4.89 -1.02
N GLU A 71 -15.84 -5.32 0.23
CA GLU A 71 -14.75 -4.84 1.07
C GLU A 71 -13.38 -5.20 0.48
N GLN A 72 -13.19 -6.44 0.03
CA GLN A 72 -11.96 -6.87 -0.67
C GLN A 72 -11.70 -5.99 -1.90
N SER A 73 -12.73 -5.76 -2.71
CA SER A 73 -12.64 -4.93 -3.92
C SER A 73 -12.32 -3.47 -3.58
N GLY A 74 -12.96 -2.92 -2.54
CA GLY A 74 -12.70 -1.59 -2.02
C GLY A 74 -11.27 -1.44 -1.50
N PHE A 75 -10.75 -2.44 -0.79
CA PHE A 75 -9.39 -2.47 -0.32
C PHE A 75 -8.39 -2.52 -1.48
N ALA A 76 -8.61 -3.36 -2.50
CA ALA A 76 -7.77 -3.39 -3.70
C ALA A 76 -7.73 -2.01 -4.39
N ASN A 77 -8.88 -1.34 -4.50
CA ASN A 77 -8.97 0.01 -5.08
C ASN A 77 -8.23 1.06 -4.25
N LEU A 78 -8.34 1.00 -2.91
CA LEU A 78 -7.59 1.88 -2.01
C LEU A 78 -6.09 1.73 -2.22
N VAL A 79 -5.58 0.50 -2.17
CA VAL A 79 -4.15 0.22 -2.36
C VAL A 79 -3.68 0.66 -3.75
N ARG A 80 -4.48 0.40 -4.79
CA ARG A 80 -4.17 0.86 -6.15
C ARG A 80 -4.11 2.38 -6.22
N GLY A 81 -5.06 3.09 -5.61
CA GLY A 81 -5.09 4.54 -5.52
C GLY A 81 -3.87 5.11 -4.80
N THR A 82 -3.49 4.55 -3.65
CA THR A 82 -2.28 4.94 -2.92
C THR A 82 -1.02 4.78 -3.78
N PHE A 83 -0.90 3.68 -4.52
CA PHE A 83 0.22 3.49 -5.44
C PHE A 83 0.19 4.51 -6.58
N CYS A 84 -0.94 4.70 -7.25
CA CYS A 84 -1.05 5.66 -8.35
C CYS A 84 -0.71 7.10 -7.91
N MET A 85 -1.11 7.48 -6.70
CA MET A 85 -0.89 8.83 -6.18
C MET A 85 0.56 9.09 -5.75
N PHE A 86 1.25 8.10 -5.17
CA PHE A 86 2.53 8.34 -4.48
C PHE A 86 3.73 7.57 -5.03
N ARG A 87 3.56 6.70 -6.02
CA ARG A 87 4.64 5.83 -6.50
C ARG A 87 5.61 6.52 -7.45
N ASN A 88 5.26 7.68 -8.03
CA ASN A 88 6.23 8.54 -8.71
C ASN A 88 5.78 10.00 -8.86
N PRO A 89 5.69 10.76 -7.77
CA PRO A 89 5.26 12.15 -7.82
C PRO A 89 6.30 13.06 -8.51
N THR A 90 7.58 12.66 -8.49
CA THR A 90 8.72 13.31 -9.18
C THR A 90 8.72 13.17 -10.70
N ALA A 91 7.90 12.28 -11.28
CA ALA A 91 7.73 12.19 -12.73
C ALA A 91 6.66 13.14 -13.27
N HIS A 92 5.82 13.70 -12.39
CA HIS A 92 4.74 14.58 -12.79
C HIS A 92 5.10 16.06 -12.65
N GLU A 93 5.86 16.46 -11.61
CA GLU A 93 6.46 17.80 -11.48
C GLU A 93 7.75 17.78 -10.63
N ALA A 94 8.61 18.79 -10.79
CA ALA A 94 9.83 18.93 -9.99
C ALA A 94 9.51 19.11 -8.50
N ARG A 95 10.33 18.56 -7.60
CA ARG A 95 10.17 18.59 -6.12
C ARG A 95 9.86 19.99 -5.55
N ILE A 96 10.31 21.04 -6.21
CA ILE A 96 10.05 22.45 -5.87
C ILE A 96 8.57 22.87 -5.98
N HIS A 97 7.75 22.17 -6.75
CA HIS A 97 6.33 22.48 -6.95
C HIS A 97 5.39 21.64 -6.08
N TRP A 98 5.89 20.55 -5.48
CA TRP A 98 5.10 19.69 -4.61
C TRP A 98 5.48 19.89 -3.14
N SER A 99 4.82 20.84 -2.49
CA SER A 99 4.90 21.00 -1.03
C SER A 99 4.00 19.97 -0.35
N MET A 100 4.58 18.93 0.24
CA MET A 100 3.86 18.03 1.16
C MET A 100 3.99 18.59 2.58
N SER A 101 2.86 18.90 3.21
CA SER A 101 2.86 19.32 4.60
C SER A 101 3.12 18.13 5.53
N LYS A 102 3.46 18.41 6.79
CA LYS A 102 3.57 17.37 7.81
C LYS A 102 2.24 16.63 8.04
N GLU A 103 1.12 17.37 8.02
CA GLU A 103 -0.23 16.79 8.20
C GLU A 103 -0.57 15.82 7.06
N ASP A 104 -0.30 16.22 5.80
CA ASP A 104 -0.46 15.32 4.65
C ASP A 104 0.35 14.03 4.83
N ALA A 105 1.59 14.16 5.31
CA ALA A 105 2.45 13.00 5.52
C ALA A 105 1.91 12.07 6.61
N GLU A 106 1.44 12.62 7.73
CA GLU A 106 0.87 11.83 8.84
C GLU A 106 -0.39 11.07 8.43
N ASP A 107 -1.27 11.70 7.65
CA ASP A 107 -2.48 11.05 7.11
C ASP A 107 -2.13 9.92 6.16
N LEU A 108 -1.18 10.15 5.27
CA LEU A 108 -0.72 9.14 4.31
C LEU A 108 -0.02 7.97 4.97
N LEU A 109 0.83 8.25 5.96
CA LEU A 109 1.49 7.22 6.76
C LEU A 109 0.47 6.42 7.59
N SER A 110 -0.65 7.04 7.97
CA SER A 110 -1.77 6.36 8.65
C SER A 110 -2.53 5.43 7.70
N ILE A 111 -2.78 5.86 6.45
CA ILE A 111 -3.35 4.99 5.40
C ILE A 111 -2.42 3.81 5.11
N VAL A 112 -1.13 4.05 4.92
CA VAL A 112 -0.15 2.97 4.69
C VAL A 112 -0.09 2.03 5.90
N SER A 113 -0.16 2.56 7.11
CA SER A 113 -0.24 1.74 8.33
C SER A 113 -1.49 0.86 8.37
N LEU A 114 -2.64 1.35 7.91
CA LEU A 114 -3.87 0.56 7.79
C LEU A 114 -3.70 -0.56 6.77
N ILE A 115 -3.14 -0.25 5.60
CA ILE A 115 -2.89 -1.23 4.52
C ILE A 115 -2.02 -2.37 5.03
N HIS A 116 -0.92 -2.07 5.73
CA HIS A 116 -0.06 -3.09 6.32
C HIS A 116 -0.81 -3.99 7.31
N ARG A 117 -1.59 -3.43 8.22
CA ARG A 117 -2.38 -4.23 9.17
C ARG A 117 -3.36 -5.18 8.47
N ARG A 118 -4.03 -4.72 7.41
CA ARG A 118 -4.95 -5.58 6.64
C ARG A 118 -4.19 -6.65 5.87
N LEU A 119 -3.03 -6.31 5.31
CA LEU A 119 -2.15 -7.28 4.65
C LEU A 119 -1.54 -8.28 5.65
N ASP A 120 -1.26 -7.92 6.88
CA ASP A 120 -0.74 -8.86 7.88
C ASP A 120 -1.80 -9.89 8.30
N ALA A 121 -3.06 -9.46 8.39
CA ALA A 121 -4.19 -10.33 8.68
C ALA A 121 -4.68 -11.14 7.47
N ALA A 122 -4.25 -10.81 6.25
CA ALA A 122 -4.72 -11.47 5.03
C ALA A 122 -4.18 -12.90 4.89
N HIS A 123 -4.92 -13.79 4.24
CA HIS A 123 -4.51 -15.18 3.99
C HIS A 123 -4.62 -15.55 2.50
N MET A 124 -3.94 -16.62 2.09
CA MET A 124 -4.12 -17.19 0.75
C MET A 124 -5.33 -18.12 0.75
N PRO A 125 -6.41 -17.83 0.01
CA PRO A 125 -7.54 -18.75 -0.12
C PRO A 125 -7.14 -19.99 -0.94
N ALA A 126 -7.80 -21.11 -0.68
CA ALA A 126 -7.60 -22.34 -1.45
C ALA A 126 -7.96 -22.11 -2.93
N ARG A 127 -7.12 -22.66 -3.83
CA ARG A 127 -7.35 -22.63 -5.28
C ARG A 127 -7.84 -24.02 -5.70
N ILE A 128 -9.04 -24.06 -6.28
CA ILE A 128 -9.65 -25.27 -6.87
C ILE A 128 -9.28 -25.30 -8.35
#